data_AF-A0AAQ1RWF7-F1
#
_entry.id   AF-A0AAQ1RWF7-F1
#
_cell.length_a   1.000
_cell.length_b   1.000
_cell.length_c   1.000
_cell.angle_alpha   90.00
_cell.angle_beta   90.00
_cell.angle_gamma   90.00
#
_symmetry.space_group_name_H-M   'P 1'
#
loop_
_entity.id
_entity.type
_entity.pdbx_description
1 polymer ?
#
loop_
_entity_poly.entity_id
_entity_poly.type
_entity_poly.pdbx_seq_one_letter_code
_entity_poly.pdbx_strand_id
1 'polypeptide(L)' 'MKGNVEERAISLGNFIVENKTTVRHAAKAFGVSKSTVHTEVIN' A
#
# COMPACT_ATOMS: atom_id res chain seq x y z
N MET A 1 5.32 10.72 13.20
CA MET A 1 5.42 10.44 11.75
C MET A 1 5.03 9.02 11.33
N LYS A 2 4.55 8.15 12.22
CA LYS A 2 3.72 7.01 11.77
C LYS A 2 2.30 7.54 11.67
N GLY A 3 1.87 7.89 10.46
CA GLY A 3 0.43 8.03 10.18
C GLY A 3 -0.27 6.73 10.56
N ASN A 4 -1.56 6.80 10.88
CA ASN A 4 -2.30 5.61 11.31
C ASN A 4 -2.14 4.50 10.27
N VAL A 5 -1.76 3.30 10.70
CA VAL A 5 -1.53 2.16 9.80
C VAL A 5 -2.79 1.88 8.97
N GLU A 6 -3.98 2.09 9.55
CA GLU A 6 -5.26 1.99 8.85
C GLU A 6 -5.38 2.99 7.69
N GLU A 7 -5.05 4.26 7.90
CA GLU A 7 -5.13 5.29 6.83
C GLU A 7 -4.22 4.94 5.65
N ARG A 8 -3.04 4.39 5.95
CA ARG A 8 -2.10 3.93 4.91
C ARG A 8 -2.62 2.69 4.19
N ALA A 9 -3.21 1.73 4.91
CA ALA A 9 -3.82 0.55 4.31
C ALA A 9 -4.96 0.94 3.35
N ILE A 10 -5.84 1.87 3.76
CA ILE A 10 -6.91 2.41 2.93
C ILE A 10 -6.33 3.10 1.69
N SER A 11 -5.33 3.96 1.87
CA SER A 11 -4.68 4.68 0.76
C SER A 11 -4.01 3.72 -0.24
N LEU A 12 -3.32 2.70 0.25
CA LEU A 12 -2.69 1.66 -0.58
C LEU A 12 -3.73 0.85 -1.34
N GLY A 13 -4.81 0.43 -0.67
CA GLY A 13 -5.91 -0.32 -1.27
C GLY A 13 -6.59 0.44 -2.40
N ASN A 14 -6.97 1.70 -2.14
CA ASN A 14 -7.58 2.58 -3.13
C ASN A 14 -6.67 2.76 -4.36
N PHE A 15 -5.39 3.04 -4.13
CA PHE A 15 -4.41 3.19 -5.22
C PHE A 15 -4.30 1.93 -6.08
N ILE A 16 -4.25 0.74 -5.47
CA ILE A 16 -4.15 -0.53 -6.19
C ILE A 16 -5.36 -0.74 -7.10
N VAL A 17 -6.57 -0.47 -6.61
CA VAL A 17 -7.83 -0.64 -7.35
C VAL A 17 -7.94 0.40 -8.47
N GLU A 18 -7.73 1.68 -8.16
CA GLU A 18 -7.84 2.79 -9.12
C GLU A 18 -6.86 2.64 -10.28
N ASN A 19 -5.62 2.24 -9.98
CA ASN A 19 -4.56 2.12 -10.99
C ASN A 19 -4.46 0.71 -11.59
N LYS A 20 -5.32 -0.23 -11.18
CA LYS A 20 -5.29 -1.65 -11.60
C LYS A 20 -3.87 -2.24 -11.57
N THR A 21 -3.15 -1.95 -10.49
CA THR A 21 -1.72 -2.27 -10.41
C THR A 21 -1.42 -3.36 -9.39
N THR A 22 -0.16 -3.77 -9.30
CA THR A 22 0.26 -4.80 -8.35
C THR A 22 0.83 -4.19 -7.08
N VAL A 23 0.83 -4.96 -5.98
CA VAL A 23 1.47 -4.57 -4.72
C VAL A 23 2.94 -4.14 -4.88
N ARG A 24 3.66 -4.70 -5.86
CA ARG A 24 5.05 -4.33 -6.17
C ARG A 24 5.15 -2.92 -6.75
N HIS A 25 4.24 -2.55 -7.64
CA HIS A 25 4.20 -1.21 -8.22
C HIS A 25 3.70 -0.18 -7.20
N ALA A 26 2.69 -0.51 -6.41
CA ALA A 26 2.24 0.33 -5.31
C ALA A 26 3.37 0.60 -4.30
N ALA A 27 4.14 -0.42 -3.91
CA ALA A 27 5.28 -0.24 -3.02
C ALA A 27 6.32 0.77 -3.53
N LYS A 28 6.63 0.72 -4.84
CA LYS A 28 7.51 1.71 -5.49
C LYS A 28 6.91 3.12 -5.45
N ALA A 29 5.62 3.26 -5.76
CA ALA A 29 4.93 4.55 -5.78
C ALA A 29 4.86 5.21 -4.39
N PHE A 30 4.72 4.41 -3.34
CA PHE A 30 4.61 4.88 -1.95
C PHE A 30 5.96 4.91 -1.22
N GLY A 31 7.07 4.56 -1.88
CA GLY A 31 8.41 4.56 -1.28
C GLY A 31 8.58 3.56 -0.12
N VAL A 32 7.85 2.45 -0.16
CA VAL A 32 7.88 1.39 0.87
C VAL A 32 8.29 0.05 0.29
N SER A 33 8.56 -0.92 1.15
CA SER A 33 8.87 -2.28 0.68
C SER A 33 7.61 -3.02 0.21
N LYS A 34 7.77 -3.98 -0.71
CA LYS A 34 6.66 -4.86 -1.14
C LYS A 34 6.06 -5.62 0.05
N SER A 35 6.88 -6.05 1.00
CA SER A 35 6.42 -6.72 2.23
C SER A 35 5.60 -5.79 3.11
N THR A 36 5.95 -4.50 3.20
CA THR A 36 5.16 -3.49 3.93
C THR A 36 3.76 -3.39 3.37
N VAL A 37 3.61 -3.23 2.05
CA VAL A 37 2.29 -3.20 1.40
C VAL A 37 1.54 -4.51 1.61
N HIS A 38 2.23 -5.65 1.52
CA HIS A 38 1.60 -6.96 1.72
C HIS A 38 1.07 -7.14 3.15
N THR A 39 1.85 -6.77 4.16
CA THR A 39 1.43 -6.88 5.56
C THR A 39 0.29 -5.93 5.90
N GLU A 40 0.16 -4.80 5.21
CA GLU A 40 -0.86 -3.79 5.52
C GLU A 40 -2.17 -3.95 4.76
N VAL A 41 -2.16 -4.66 3.62
CA VAL A 41 -3.33 -4.80 2.75
C VAL A 41 -3.85 -6.23 2.69
N ILE A 42 -3.01 -7.24 2.96
CA ILE A 42 -3.36 -8.65 2.78
C ILE A 42 -3.44 -9.41 4.11
N ASN A 43 -2.56 -9.11 5.07
CA ASN A 43 -2.59 -9.70 6.41
C ASN A 43 -3.37 -8.81 7.37
#